data_AF-A0A7L2EQW1-F1
#
_entry.id   AF-A0A7L2EQW1-F1
#
_cell.length_a   1.000
_cell.length_b   1.000
_cell.length_c   1.000
_cell.angle_alpha   90.00
_cell.angle_beta   90.00
_cell.angle_gamma   90.00
#
_symmetry.space_group_name_H-M   'P 1'
#
loop_
_entity.id
_entity.type
_entity.pdbx_description
1 polymer ?
#
loop_
_entity_poly.entity_id
_entity_poly.type
_entity_poly.pdbx_seq_one_letter_code
_entity_poly.pdbx_strand_id
1 'polypeptide(L)'
;MAPSHTQPCRLQEPPSFPDALLRNNLQPRQAAATALRILQHLFHTLSTNSTRQHWPAQPRSHLLSKLQHHIHHLEQCLPDSAALFKGPRNPLLTINKYFRDIQLFLHAHNHSACAWDHVRLEARASLQRLHSLARTMR
;
A
#
# COMPACT_ATOMS: atom_id res chain seq x y z
N MET A 1 -5.56 12.96 -8.69
CA MET A 1 -5.62 11.50 -8.48
C MET A 1 -4.79 10.82 -9.57
N ALA A 2 -4.53 9.51 -9.51
CA ALA A 2 -3.84 8.80 -10.60
C ALA A 2 -4.56 9.03 -11.94
N PRO A 3 -3.86 8.90 -13.09
CA PRO A 3 -4.50 8.96 -14.40
C PRO A 3 -5.67 7.98 -14.43
N SER A 4 -6.83 8.45 -14.88
CA SER A 4 -8.00 7.61 -15.09
C SER A 4 -8.12 7.32 -16.57
N HIS A 5 -8.16 6.03 -16.91
CA HIS A 5 -8.45 5.52 -18.23
C HIS A 5 -9.97 5.48 -18.43
N THR A 6 -10.44 6.01 -19.56
CA THR A 6 -11.88 6.12 -19.87
C THR A 6 -12.43 4.90 -20.61
N GLN A 7 -11.58 3.99 -21.10
CA GLN A 7 -11.99 2.75 -21.77
C GLN A 7 -11.85 1.52 -20.85
N PRO A 8 -12.70 0.49 -21.02
CA PRO A 8 -12.62 -0.73 -20.22
C PRO A 8 -11.28 -1.44 -20.43
N CYS A 9 -10.52 -1.52 -19.36
CA CYS A 9 -9.24 -2.21 -19.26
C CYS A 9 -9.44 -3.72 -19.17
N ARG A 10 -8.97 -4.49 -20.16
CA ARG A 10 -8.87 -5.96 -20.10
C ARG A 10 -7.45 -6.40 -19.77
N LEU A 11 -6.94 -5.98 -18.62
CA LEU A 11 -5.71 -6.55 -18.07
C LEU A 11 -6.04 -7.78 -17.21
N GLN A 12 -5.07 -8.68 -17.04
CA GLN A 12 -5.14 -9.69 -15.98
C GLN A 12 -5.37 -8.99 -14.63
N GLU A 13 -6.06 -9.68 -13.72
CA GLU A 13 -6.38 -9.11 -12.41
C GLU A 13 -5.09 -8.67 -11.69
N PRO A 14 -5.09 -7.46 -11.08
CA PRO A 14 -3.95 -7.01 -10.32
C PRO A 14 -3.71 -7.93 -9.12
N PRO A 15 -2.49 -7.95 -8.57
CA PRO A 15 -2.23 -8.58 -7.28
C PRO A 15 -3.24 -8.08 -6.26
N SER A 16 -3.99 -8.99 -5.63
CA SER A 16 -4.98 -8.66 -4.63
C SER A 16 -4.34 -8.47 -3.27
N PHE A 17 -4.88 -7.54 -2.48
CA PHE A 17 -4.41 -7.33 -1.12
C PHE A 17 -4.61 -8.60 -0.29
N PRO A 18 -3.58 -9.07 0.42
CA PRO A 18 -3.69 -10.32 1.14
C PRO A 18 -4.59 -10.14 2.36
N ASP A 19 -5.81 -10.71 2.29
CA ASP A 19 -6.79 -10.71 3.39
C ASP A 19 -6.25 -11.30 4.68
N ALA A 20 -5.21 -12.15 4.61
CA ALA A 20 -4.50 -12.66 5.78
C ALA A 20 -3.93 -11.54 6.67
N LEU A 21 -3.60 -10.37 6.10
CA LEU A 21 -3.19 -9.17 6.85
C LEU A 21 -4.35 -8.47 7.56
N LEU A 22 -5.59 -8.79 7.18
CA LEU A 22 -6.82 -8.20 7.69
C LEU A 22 -7.53 -9.10 8.71
N ARG A 23 -7.10 -10.36 8.87
CA ARG A 23 -7.71 -11.26 9.86
C ARG A 23 -7.32 -10.80 11.27
N ASN A 24 -8.27 -10.85 12.20
CA ASN A 24 -8.21 -10.43 13.62
C ASN A 24 -7.16 -11.16 14.50
N ASN A 25 -6.08 -11.67 13.91
CA ASN A 25 -5.07 -12.49 14.59
C ASN A 25 -3.82 -11.69 15.00
N LEU A 26 -3.76 -10.40 14.64
CA LEU A 26 -2.66 -9.49 15.00
C LEU A 26 -3.00 -8.71 16.26
N GLN A 27 -2.03 -8.60 17.17
CA GLN A 27 -2.16 -7.68 18.30
C GLN A 27 -2.24 -6.22 17.79
N PRO A 28 -2.88 -5.29 18.52
CA PRO A 28 -3.04 -3.89 18.06
C PRO A 28 -1.73 -3.22 17.64
N ARG A 29 -0.63 -3.44 18.39
CA ARG A 29 0.71 -2.93 18.02
C ARG A 29 1.24 -3.54 16.72
N GLN A 30 1.02 -4.84 16.49
CA GLN A 30 1.42 -5.50 15.24
C GLN A 30 0.56 -5.06 14.05
N ALA A 31 -0.73 -4.81 14.26
CA ALA A 31 -1.60 -4.24 13.24
C ALA A 31 -1.15 -2.81 12.86
N ALA A 32 -0.83 -1.99 13.84
CA ALA A 32 -0.32 -0.64 13.61
C ALA A 32 1.07 -0.65 12.93
N ALA A 33 1.96 -1.57 13.31
CA ALA A 33 3.25 -1.76 12.62
C ALA A 33 3.06 -2.26 11.18
N THR A 34 2.09 -3.15 10.94
CA THR A 34 1.70 -3.61 9.60
C THR A 34 1.21 -2.45 8.75
N ALA A 35 0.34 -1.59 9.31
CA ALA A 35 -0.11 -0.39 8.63
C ALA A 35 1.05 0.56 8.28
N LEU A 36 1.95 0.82 9.23
CA LEU A 36 3.17 1.60 8.98
C LEU A 36 3.98 1.02 7.81
N ARG A 37 4.20 -0.29 7.79
CA ARG A 37 4.96 -0.97 6.73
C ARG A 37 4.29 -0.85 5.37
N ILE A 38 2.96 -0.95 5.31
CA ILE A 38 2.18 -0.74 4.08
C ILE A 38 2.32 0.69 3.58
N LEU A 39 2.21 1.69 4.48
CA LEU A 39 2.36 3.10 4.10
C LEU A 39 3.77 3.41 3.59
N GLN A 40 4.81 2.86 4.21
CA GLN A 40 6.20 3.01 3.75
C GLN A 40 6.40 2.45 2.34
N HIS A 41 5.86 1.26 2.05
CA HIS A 41 5.93 0.67 0.71
C HIS A 41 5.14 1.47 -0.34
N LEU A 42 3.98 2.01 0.03
CA LEU A 42 3.21 2.91 -0.84
C LEU A 42 3.99 4.19 -1.14
N PHE A 43 4.58 4.81 -0.12
CA PHE A 43 5.40 6.01 -0.28
C PHE A 43 6.58 5.76 -1.22
N HIS A 44 7.29 4.64 -1.03
CA HIS A 44 8.39 4.25 -1.91
C HIS A 44 7.91 4.08 -3.36
N THR A 45 6.84 3.31 -3.57
CA THR A 45 6.25 3.05 -4.90
C THR A 45 5.89 4.35 -5.62
N LEU A 46 5.26 5.29 -4.93
CA LEU A 46 4.82 6.58 -5.49
C LEU A 46 5.96 7.59 -5.70
N SER A 47 7.10 7.38 -5.06
CA SER A 47 8.30 8.24 -5.16
C SER A 47 9.23 7.84 -6.32
N THR A 48 9.10 6.61 -6.82
CA THR A 48 9.90 6.10 -7.95
C THR A 48 9.76 6.95 -9.21
N ASN A 49 10.80 6.93 -10.05
CA ASN A 49 10.83 7.69 -11.31
C ASN A 49 9.78 7.20 -12.30
N SER A 50 9.54 5.89 -12.38
CA SER A 50 8.51 5.30 -13.23
C SER A 50 7.13 5.86 -12.86
N THR A 51 6.75 5.85 -11.59
CA THR A 51 5.49 6.47 -11.15
C THR A 51 5.45 7.97 -11.45
N ARG A 52 6.58 8.66 -11.28
CA ARG A 52 6.71 10.10 -11.55
C ARG A 52 6.32 10.47 -12.98
N GLN A 53 6.74 9.68 -13.95
CA GLN A 53 6.51 9.94 -15.38
C GLN A 53 5.04 9.77 -15.78
N HIS A 54 4.32 8.91 -15.07
CA HIS A 54 2.94 8.56 -15.42
C HIS A 54 1.88 9.24 -14.54
N TRP A 55 2.26 9.96 -13.48
CA TRP A 55 1.30 10.59 -12.56
C TRP A 55 1.33 12.11 -12.62
N PRO A 56 0.15 12.78 -12.52
CA PRO A 56 0.09 14.23 -12.38
C PRO A 56 0.90 14.71 -11.16
N ALA A 57 1.82 15.65 -11.38
CA ALA A 57 2.82 16.05 -10.39
C ALA A 57 2.21 16.58 -9.08
N GLN A 58 1.23 17.48 -9.15
CA GLN A 58 0.63 18.11 -7.98
C GLN A 58 -0.19 17.10 -7.13
N PRO A 59 -1.13 16.30 -7.69
CA PRO A 59 -1.83 15.28 -6.91
C PRO A 59 -0.92 14.23 -6.28
N ARG A 60 0.16 13.84 -6.98
CA ARG A 60 1.15 12.88 -6.46
C ARG A 60 1.91 13.48 -5.28
N SER A 61 2.41 14.71 -5.43
CA SER A 61 3.13 15.43 -4.37
C SER A 61 2.27 15.55 -3.10
N HIS A 62 1.03 16.00 -3.25
CA HIS A 62 0.10 16.12 -2.13
C HIS A 62 -0.19 14.77 -1.43
N LEU A 63 -0.32 13.68 -2.20
CA LEU A 63 -0.48 12.34 -1.63
C LEU A 63 0.77 11.89 -0.86
N LEU A 64 1.97 12.11 -1.43
CA LEU A 64 3.24 11.79 -0.77
C LEU A 64 3.40 12.57 0.54
N SER A 65 3.07 13.87 0.57
CA SER A 65 3.10 14.67 1.79
C SER A 65 2.17 14.12 2.88
N LYS A 66 0.94 13.71 2.50
CA LYS A 66 -0.01 13.10 3.44
C LYS A 66 0.48 11.75 3.97
N LEU A 67 1.05 10.91 3.10
CA LEU A 67 1.64 9.63 3.49
C LEU A 67 2.80 9.84 4.46
N GLN A 68 3.72 10.76 4.14
CA GLN A 68 4.86 11.09 5.00
C GLN A 68 4.41 11.52 6.39
N HIS A 69 3.38 12.36 6.48
CA HIS A 69 2.84 12.80 7.77
C HIS A 69 2.30 11.62 8.61
N HIS A 70 1.53 10.72 8.00
CA HIS A 70 0.99 9.55 8.70
C HIS A 70 2.07 8.54 9.08
N ILE A 71 3.06 8.33 8.22
CA ILE A 71 4.23 7.48 8.51
C ILE A 71 4.95 8.03 9.75
N HIS A 72 5.27 9.31 9.76
CA HIS A 72 5.97 9.95 10.87
C HIS A 72 5.20 9.84 12.18
N HIS A 73 3.89 10.08 12.16
CA HIS A 73 3.03 9.93 13.34
C HIS A 73 3.05 8.48 13.87
N LEU A 74 2.93 7.48 12.99
CA LEU A 74 2.97 6.07 13.41
C LEU A 74 4.35 5.64 13.93
N GLU A 75 5.44 6.15 13.35
CA GLU A 75 6.81 5.90 13.82
C GLU A 75 7.03 6.43 15.24
N GLN A 76 6.48 7.60 15.57
CA GLN A 76 6.52 8.15 16.93
C GLN A 76 5.71 7.30 17.93
N CYS A 77 4.56 6.76 17.53
CA CYS A 77 3.74 5.89 18.39
C CYS A 77 4.31 4.47 18.54
N LEU A 78 5.14 4.02 17.60
CA LEU A 78 5.67 2.66 17.53
C LEU A 78 7.20 2.66 17.39
N PRO A 79 7.93 3.12 18.42
CA PRO A 79 9.37 2.98 18.45
C PRO A 79 9.74 1.50 18.34
N ASP A 80 10.74 1.19 17.52
CA ASP A 80 11.21 -0.19 17.24
C ASP A 80 10.11 -1.13 16.68
N SER A 81 9.29 -0.61 15.75
CA SER A 81 8.27 -1.42 15.05
C SER A 81 8.82 -2.68 14.37
N ALA A 82 10.11 -2.71 14.03
CA ALA A 82 10.79 -3.88 13.48
C ALA A 82 10.78 -5.09 14.44
N ALA A 83 10.91 -4.86 15.75
CA ALA A 83 10.87 -5.93 16.75
C ALA A 83 9.51 -6.61 16.84
N LEU A 84 8.41 -5.93 16.47
CA LEU A 84 7.04 -6.46 16.51
C LEU A 84 6.78 -7.53 15.44
N PHE A 85 7.69 -7.66 14.47
CA PHE A 85 7.66 -8.68 13.43
C PHE A 85 8.46 -9.93 13.78
N LYS A 86 9.02 -10.03 15.00
CA LYS A 86 9.72 -11.24 15.46
C LYS A 86 8.69 -12.31 15.86
N GLY A 87 8.77 -13.49 15.24
CA GLY A 87 7.95 -14.66 15.58
C GLY A 87 7.19 -15.28 14.40
N PRO A 88 6.44 -16.38 14.63
CA PRO A 88 5.80 -17.17 13.58
C PRO A 88 4.64 -16.44 12.88
N ARG A 89 4.07 -15.40 13.49
CA ARG A 89 2.97 -14.59 12.94
C ARG A 89 3.49 -13.31 12.29
N ASN A 90 4.57 -13.39 11.53
CA ASN A 90 5.19 -12.22 10.90
C ASN A 90 4.52 -11.88 9.55
N PRO A 91 3.72 -10.81 9.45
CA PRO A 91 3.09 -10.39 8.19
C PRO A 91 4.09 -9.81 7.17
N LEU A 92 5.33 -9.50 7.55
CA LEU A 92 6.30 -8.78 6.73
C LEU A 92 6.59 -9.48 5.39
N LEU A 93 6.71 -10.81 5.40
CA LEU A 93 6.96 -11.58 4.17
C LEU A 93 5.79 -11.45 3.20
N THR A 94 4.56 -11.54 3.71
CA THR A 94 3.33 -11.39 2.92
C THR A 94 3.21 -9.97 2.35
N ILE A 95 3.49 -8.94 3.17
CA ILE A 95 3.50 -7.54 2.72
C ILE A 95 4.55 -7.33 1.62
N ASN A 96 5.79 -7.77 1.85
CA ASN A 96 6.88 -7.60 0.89
C ASN A 96 6.57 -8.33 -0.43
N LYS A 97 6.01 -9.55 -0.35
CA LYS A 97 5.56 -10.29 -1.54
C LYS A 97 4.50 -9.51 -2.31
N TYR A 98 3.46 -9.03 -1.64
CA TYR A 98 2.39 -8.26 -2.26
C TYR A 98 2.90 -7.01 -3.01
N PHE A 99 3.76 -6.20 -2.37
CA PHE A 99 4.31 -5.02 -3.03
C PHE A 99 5.28 -5.36 -4.16
N ARG A 100 6.06 -6.44 -4.04
CA ARG A 100 6.87 -6.95 -5.14
C ARG A 100 5.99 -7.35 -6.32
N ASP A 101 4.89 -8.06 -6.06
CA ASP A 101 3.97 -8.51 -7.11
C ASP A 101 3.29 -7.31 -7.80
N ILE A 102 2.99 -6.22 -7.08
CA ILE A 102 2.54 -4.94 -7.68
C ILE A 102 3.61 -4.34 -8.61
N GLN A 103 4.87 -4.30 -8.17
CA GLN A 103 5.95 -3.76 -9.01
C GLN A 103 6.13 -4.60 -10.27
N LEU A 104 6.09 -5.93 -10.15
CA LEU A 104 6.15 -6.85 -11.28
C LEU A 104 4.97 -6.64 -12.25
N PHE A 105 3.75 -6.49 -11.74
CA PHE A 105 2.56 -6.18 -12.54
C PHE A 105 2.71 -4.85 -13.29
N LEU A 106 3.13 -3.79 -12.60
CA LEU A 106 3.35 -2.48 -13.22
C LEU A 106 4.43 -2.56 -14.32
N HIS A 107 5.52 -3.28 -14.08
CA HIS A 107 6.57 -3.50 -15.07
C HIS A 107 6.08 -4.31 -16.28
N ALA A 108 5.38 -5.41 -16.05
CA ALA A 108 4.82 -6.26 -17.12
C ALA A 108 3.84 -5.50 -18.03
N HIS A 109 3.19 -4.46 -17.50
CA HIS A 109 2.26 -3.61 -18.22
C HIS A 109 2.80 -2.21 -18.54
N ASN A 110 4.14 -2.05 -18.57
CA ASN A 110 4.85 -0.82 -18.95
C ASN A 110 4.35 0.44 -18.24
N HIS A 111 3.93 0.31 -16.98
CA HIS A 111 3.33 1.40 -16.21
C HIS A 111 2.19 2.13 -16.94
N SER A 112 1.44 1.42 -17.79
CA SER A 112 0.31 1.98 -18.53
C SER A 112 -0.71 2.61 -17.58
N ALA A 113 -1.47 3.60 -18.08
CA ALA A 113 -2.56 4.23 -17.33
C ALA A 113 -3.56 3.19 -16.81
N CYS A 114 -3.80 2.16 -17.62
CA CYS A 114 -4.64 1.02 -17.31
C CYS A 114 -4.13 0.20 -16.10
N ALA A 115 -2.83 -0.13 -16.07
CA ALA A 115 -2.23 -0.84 -14.94
C ALA A 115 -2.27 0.00 -13.66
N TRP A 116 -2.01 1.30 -13.76
CA TRP A 116 -2.13 2.22 -12.63
C TRP A 116 -3.55 2.35 -12.10
N ASP A 117 -4.57 2.26 -12.96
CA ASP A 117 -5.96 2.25 -12.54
C ASP A 117 -6.31 1.02 -11.70
N HIS A 118 -5.88 -0.16 -12.13
CA HIS A 118 -6.04 -1.39 -11.36
C HIS A 118 -5.34 -1.29 -9.99
N VAL A 119 -4.09 -0.84 -9.96
CA VAL A 119 -3.34 -0.64 -8.70
C VAL A 119 -4.01 0.41 -7.81
N ARG A 120 -4.56 1.49 -8.38
CA ARG A 120 -5.29 2.53 -7.64
C ARG A 120 -6.57 1.97 -7.02
N LEU A 121 -7.35 1.20 -7.77
CA LEU A 121 -8.59 0.61 -7.29
C LEU A 121 -8.32 -0.38 -6.14
N GLU A 122 -7.34 -1.25 -6.32
CA GLU A 122 -6.94 -2.21 -5.28
C GLU A 122 -6.39 -1.51 -4.04
N ALA A 123 -5.56 -0.48 -4.21
CA ALA A 123 -5.05 0.32 -3.09
C ALA A 123 -6.18 1.02 -2.33
N ARG A 124 -7.19 1.55 -3.03
CA ARG A 124 -8.36 2.17 -2.39
C ARG A 124 -9.15 1.13 -1.59
N ALA A 125 -9.44 -0.03 -2.16
CA ALA A 125 -10.13 -1.11 -1.46
C ALA A 125 -9.34 -1.57 -0.21
N SER A 126 -8.02 -1.68 -0.33
CA SER A 126 -7.11 -2.04 0.76
C SER A 126 -7.13 -1.03 1.91
N LEU A 127 -7.03 0.26 1.59
CA LEU A 127 -7.09 1.34 2.58
C LEU A 127 -8.45 1.40 3.28
N GLN A 128 -9.54 1.16 2.56
CA GLN A 128 -10.88 1.06 3.15
C GLN A 128 -10.96 -0.09 4.15
N ARG A 129 -10.43 -1.27 3.79
CA ARG A 129 -10.37 -2.44 4.69
C ARG A 129 -9.52 -2.17 5.94
N LEU A 130 -8.35 -1.54 5.78
CA LEU A 130 -7.49 -1.13 6.90
C LEU A 130 -8.18 -0.12 7.83
N HIS A 131 -8.87 0.87 7.27
CA HIS A 131 -9.62 1.87 8.05
C HIS A 131 -10.75 1.23 8.87
N SER A 132 -11.45 0.25 8.29
CA SER A 132 -12.47 -0.52 9.01
C SER A 132 -11.86 -1.29 10.19
N LEU A 133 -10.71 -1.95 10.00
CA LEU A 133 -10.01 -2.65 11.09
C LEU A 133 -9.52 -1.70 12.19
N ALA A 134 -9.00 -0.53 11.83
CA ALA A 134 -8.58 0.48 12.79
C ALA A 134 -9.74 0.96 13.66
N ARG A 135 -10.98 0.99 13.13
CA ARG A 135 -12.18 1.31 13.92
C ARG A 135 -12.61 0.20 14.86
N THR A 136 -12.45 -1.07 14.48
CA THR A 136 -12.80 -2.22 15.33
C THR A 136 -11.79 -2.50 16.45
N MET A 137 -10.61 -1.86 16.41
CA MET A 137 -9.60 -1.94 17.46
C MET A 137 -9.73 -0.82 18.52
N ARG A 138 -10.80 -0.02 18.48
CA ARG A 138 -11.19 0.89 19.56
C ARG A 138 -12.02 0.14 20.59
#